data_AF-A0AAV9GC49-F1
#
_entry.id   AF-A0AAV9GC49-F1
#
_cell.length_a   1.000
_cell.length_b   1.000
_cell.length_c   1.000
_cell.angle_alpha   90.00
_cell.angle_beta   90.00
_cell.angle_gamma   90.00
#
_symmetry.space_group_name_H-M   'P 1'
#
loop_
_entity.id
_entity.type
_entity.pdbx_description
1 polymer ?
#
loop_
_entity_poly.entity_id
_entity_poly.type
_entity_poly.pdbx_seq_one_letter_code
_entity_poly.pdbx_strand_id
1 'polypeptide(L)'
;MYVISADQPLGRYSSETKLALPDDQWAIDGLFFVFEGQGWFVWSGWESETQNQEQTLYICRMDSPSQPVGPRFVISQPREPWEQGDNPRINEGPQAIVDPDGQLHIVYSANGSWDNKYCLADLRLRRGGDPTNVWDWYKSNGCLFGSHQDRMMKGWDATLFIDGPGHHTFALVDGEVHKSPGGSNHIPFMFHGVDKGTPYSWGNRAWYTGSFVWWGKTTYSRANVPGENTNTGYSFKFFE
;
A
#
# COMPACT_ATOMS: atom_id res chain seq x y z
N MET A 1 17.02 -3.59 3.25
CA MET A 1 16.61 -2.17 3.21
C MET A 1 17.61 -1.30 3.96
N TYR A 2 17.76 -0.03 3.59
CA TYR A 2 18.70 0.92 4.18
C TYR A 2 18.02 2.25 4.48
N VAL A 3 18.59 3.02 5.40
CA VAL A 3 18.12 4.36 5.80
C VAL A 3 19.28 5.36 5.82
N ILE A 4 18.99 6.60 5.43
CA ILE A 4 19.85 7.77 5.60
C ILE A 4 19.08 8.84 6.39
N SER A 5 19.79 9.72 7.09
CA SER A 5 19.18 10.77 7.91
C SER A 5 19.85 12.12 7.70
N ALA A 6 19.09 13.20 7.87
CA ALA A 6 19.56 14.58 7.86
C ALA A 6 18.61 15.43 8.72
N ASP A 7 19.12 16.50 9.33
CA ASP A 7 18.30 17.44 10.12
C ASP A 7 17.42 18.34 9.25
N GLN A 8 17.75 18.45 7.95
CA GLN A 8 17.02 19.25 6.97
C GLN A 8 16.95 18.52 5.62
N PRO A 9 15.85 18.64 4.85
CA PRO A 9 15.70 17.94 3.57
C PRO A 9 16.78 18.24 2.52
N LEU A 10 17.36 19.45 2.55
CA LEU A 10 18.46 19.87 1.66
C LEU A 10 19.82 19.85 2.36
N GLY A 11 19.91 19.23 3.53
CA GLY A 11 21.12 19.13 4.34
C GLY A 11 22.07 18.03 3.88
N ARG A 12 23.15 17.85 4.66
CA ARG A 12 24.07 16.73 4.47
C ARG A 12 23.46 15.47 5.09
N TYR A 13 23.31 14.43 4.28
CA TYR A 13 22.85 13.13 4.74
C TYR A 13 23.98 12.31 5.39
N SER A 14 23.61 11.45 6.34
CA SER A 14 24.46 10.39 6.87
C SER A 14 24.82 9.38 5.77
N SER A 15 25.83 8.55 6.03
CA SER A 15 26.00 7.30 5.28
C SER A 15 24.77 6.39 5.46
N GLU A 16 24.54 5.52 4.49
CA GLU A 16 23.48 4.52 4.55
C GLU A 16 23.74 3.52 5.68
N THR A 17 22.70 3.25 6.45
CA THR A 17 22.72 2.23 7.51
C THR A 17 21.67 1.19 7.19
N LYS A 18 22.02 -0.09 7.32
CA LYS A 18 21.06 -1.19 7.14
C LYS A 18 19.97 -1.06 8.20
N LEU A 19 18.71 -0.99 7.77
CA LEU A 19 17.59 -1.05 8.70
C LEU A 19 17.43 -2.51 9.14
N ALA A 20 17.70 -2.79 10.41
CA ALA A 20 17.67 -4.14 10.98
C ALA A 20 16.23 -4.64 11.19
N LEU A 21 15.51 -4.86 10.08
CA LEU A 21 14.16 -5.43 10.10
C LEU A 21 14.17 -6.86 10.66
N PRO A 22 13.07 -7.30 11.30
CA PRO A 22 12.98 -8.65 11.84
C PRO A 22 13.24 -9.72 10.78
N ASP A 23 13.88 -10.82 11.20
CA ASP A 23 14.29 -11.98 10.39
C ASP A 23 15.33 -11.72 9.28
N ASP A 24 15.73 -10.46 9.05
CA ASP A 24 16.73 -10.04 8.06
C ASP A 24 16.56 -10.66 6.66
N GLN A 25 15.32 -10.62 6.15
CA GLN A 25 14.97 -11.10 4.81
C GLN A 25 14.91 -9.97 3.78
N TRP A 26 14.86 -10.34 2.50
CA TRP A 26 14.67 -9.38 1.40
C TRP A 26 13.46 -8.47 1.65
N ALA A 27 13.68 -7.16 1.53
CA ALA A 27 12.71 -6.12 1.88
C ALA A 27 12.92 -4.85 1.05
N ILE A 28 11.81 -4.31 0.52
CA ILE A 28 11.72 -3.09 -0.29
C ILE A 28 10.48 -2.26 0.12
N ASP A 29 10.38 -1.03 -0.37
CA ASP A 29 9.21 -0.15 -0.27
C ASP A 29 8.73 0.09 1.17
N GLY A 30 9.66 0.35 2.07
CA GLY A 30 9.36 0.55 3.48
C GLY A 30 8.80 1.94 3.78
N LEU A 31 7.78 2.01 4.63
CA LEU A 31 7.19 3.24 5.13
C LEU A 31 7.07 3.20 6.66
N PHE A 32 7.66 4.20 7.32
CA PHE A 32 7.41 4.50 8.73
C PHE A 32 6.17 5.39 8.88
N PHE A 33 5.35 5.12 9.89
CA PHE A 33 4.24 5.99 10.28
C PHE A 33 3.90 5.85 11.77
N VAL A 34 3.21 6.85 12.34
CA VAL A 34 2.70 6.81 13.72
C VAL A 34 1.19 6.70 13.69
N PHE A 35 0.64 5.63 14.28
CA PHE A 35 -0.80 5.40 14.42
C PHE A 35 -1.14 5.12 15.88
N GLU A 36 -2.17 5.79 16.41
CA GLU A 36 -2.58 5.69 17.82
C GLU A 36 -1.43 5.88 18.83
N GLY A 37 -0.55 6.85 18.54
CA GLY A 37 0.61 7.18 19.40
C GLY A 37 1.78 6.21 19.30
N GLN A 38 1.74 5.26 18.36
CA GLN A 38 2.73 4.22 18.22
C GLN A 38 3.41 4.23 16.84
N GLY A 39 4.74 4.08 16.83
CA GLY A 39 5.52 3.87 15.60
C GLY A 39 5.33 2.49 14.99
N TRP A 40 5.11 2.47 13.68
CA TRP A 40 4.96 1.28 12.84
C TRP A 40 5.82 1.40 11.58
N PHE A 41 6.24 0.26 11.05
CA PHE A 41 6.89 0.19 9.75
C PHE A 41 6.23 -0.89 8.91
N VAL A 42 5.76 -0.54 7.72
CA VAL A 42 5.17 -1.45 6.74
C VAL A 42 6.08 -1.56 5.53
N TRP A 43 6.23 -2.75 4.94
CA TRP A 43 7.09 -2.96 3.78
C TRP A 43 6.64 -4.15 2.93
N SER A 44 7.16 -4.22 1.71
CA SER A 44 7.11 -5.41 0.86
C SER A 44 8.33 -6.29 1.09
N GLY A 45 8.14 -7.59 1.35
CA GLY A 45 9.27 -8.48 1.58
C GLY A 45 8.98 -9.94 1.24
N TRP A 46 10.01 -10.78 1.35
CA TRP A 46 9.88 -12.22 1.18
C TRP A 46 9.81 -12.94 2.54
N GLU A 47 9.10 -14.07 2.58
CA GLU A 47 9.12 -14.95 3.75
C GLU A 47 10.55 -15.44 4.02
N SER A 48 11.26 -15.85 2.97
CA SER A 48 12.66 -16.27 3.00
C SER A 48 13.34 -15.92 1.67
N GLU A 49 14.62 -15.53 1.72
CA GLU A 49 15.45 -15.31 0.52
C GLU A 49 15.48 -16.52 -0.42
N THR A 50 15.33 -17.74 0.12
CA THR A 50 15.37 -18.97 -0.65
C THR A 50 14.09 -19.30 -1.42
N GLN A 51 12.95 -18.71 -1.05
CA GLN A 51 11.66 -19.03 -1.69
C GLN A 51 11.36 -18.15 -2.90
N ASN A 52 11.73 -16.86 -2.86
CA ASN A 52 11.69 -15.85 -3.93
C ASN A 52 10.47 -15.79 -4.89
N GLN A 53 9.34 -16.39 -4.51
CA GLN A 53 8.14 -16.54 -5.35
C GLN A 53 7.02 -15.56 -5.03
N GLU A 54 7.12 -14.83 -3.91
CA GLU A 54 6.04 -14.00 -3.42
C GLU A 54 6.56 -12.82 -2.61
N GLN A 55 6.07 -11.63 -2.94
CA GLN A 55 6.18 -10.45 -2.10
C GLN A 55 4.91 -10.28 -1.24
N THR A 56 5.14 -10.17 0.06
CA THR A 56 4.12 -10.07 1.12
C THR A 56 4.26 -8.72 1.81
N LEU A 57 3.13 -8.13 2.21
CA LEU A 57 3.15 -6.95 3.07
C LEU A 57 3.32 -7.38 4.51
N TYR A 58 4.38 -6.87 5.12
CA TYR A 58 4.71 -7.06 6.53
C TYR A 58 4.60 -5.75 7.29
N ILE A 59 4.32 -5.85 8.58
CA ILE A 59 4.35 -4.74 9.53
C ILE A 59 5.15 -5.11 10.78
N CYS A 60 5.84 -4.15 11.38
CA CYS A 60 6.48 -4.30 12.69
C CYS A 60 6.39 -3.02 13.50
N ARG A 61 6.62 -3.13 14.81
CA ARG A 61 6.69 -1.97 15.71
C ARG A 61 8.01 -1.24 15.56
N MET A 62 7.99 0.06 15.82
CA MET A 62 9.17 0.93 15.77
C MET A 62 9.25 1.77 17.05
N ASP A 63 10.43 1.80 17.66
CA ASP A 63 10.74 2.70 18.79
C ASP A 63 11.17 4.09 18.31
N SER A 64 11.76 4.16 17.12
CA SER A 64 12.10 5.39 16.40
C SER A 64 12.02 5.15 14.90
N PRO A 65 12.09 6.17 14.03
CA PRO A 65 11.99 5.99 12.57
C PRO A 65 12.98 4.99 11.95
N SER A 66 14.07 4.67 12.65
CA SER A 66 15.11 3.74 12.20
C SER A 66 15.38 2.57 13.16
N GLN A 67 14.52 2.33 14.15
CA GLN A 67 14.70 1.25 15.13
C GLN A 67 13.46 0.35 15.24
N PRO A 68 13.42 -0.76 14.48
CA PRO A 68 12.41 -1.80 14.60
C PRO A 68 12.50 -2.53 15.94
N VAL A 69 11.35 -2.95 16.45
CA VAL A 69 11.25 -3.74 17.68
C VAL A 69 10.24 -4.89 17.53
N GLY A 70 10.56 -6.02 18.14
CA GLY A 70 9.73 -7.22 18.08
C GLY A 70 9.78 -7.93 16.72
N PRO A 71 8.82 -8.83 16.46
CA PRO A 71 8.76 -9.60 15.23
C PRO A 71 8.11 -8.82 14.09
N ARG A 72 8.18 -9.36 12.87
CA ARG A 72 7.36 -8.93 11.74
C ARG A 72 6.07 -9.73 11.67
N PHE A 73 5.00 -9.10 11.19
CA PHE A 73 3.68 -9.71 11.05
C PHE A 73 3.19 -9.55 9.62
N VAL A 74 2.56 -10.59 9.07
CA VAL A 74 1.91 -10.53 7.75
C VAL A 74 0.60 -9.76 7.87
N ILE A 75 0.38 -8.79 7.00
CA ILE A 75 -0.92 -8.09 6.89
C ILE A 75 -1.61 -8.30 5.54
N SER A 76 -0.87 -8.68 4.50
CA SER A 76 -1.45 -9.10 3.22
C SER A 76 -0.50 -9.97 2.41
N GLN A 77 -1.09 -10.96 1.75
CA GLN A 77 -0.44 -11.77 0.73
C GLN A 77 -1.28 -11.72 -0.55
N PRO A 78 -0.65 -11.87 -1.74
CA PRO A 78 -1.36 -11.93 -3.02
C PRO A 78 -2.14 -13.24 -3.13
N ARG A 79 -3.39 -13.22 -2.67
CA ARG A 79 -4.26 -14.41 -2.56
C ARG A 79 -5.54 -14.23 -3.34
N GLU A 80 -5.90 -13.01 -3.71
CA GLU A 80 -7.09 -12.78 -4.51
C GLU A 80 -6.84 -13.08 -5.99
N PRO A 81 -7.84 -13.55 -6.75
CA PRO A 81 -7.68 -13.83 -8.17
C PRO A 81 -7.16 -12.64 -9.00
N TRP A 82 -7.53 -11.41 -8.62
CA TRP A 82 -7.10 -10.17 -9.29
C TRP A 82 -5.67 -9.71 -8.91
N GLU A 83 -5.09 -10.31 -7.87
CA GLU A 83 -3.66 -10.16 -7.48
C GLU A 83 -2.78 -11.26 -8.08
N GLN A 84 -3.39 -12.20 -8.81
CA GLN A 84 -2.72 -13.34 -9.40
C GLN A 84 -2.57 -13.15 -10.91
N GLY A 85 -1.49 -13.71 -11.46
CA GLY A 85 -1.17 -13.64 -12.88
C GLY A 85 0.31 -13.47 -13.17
N ASP A 86 1.08 -13.04 -12.18
CA ASP A 86 2.52 -12.84 -12.29
C ASP A 86 3.30 -13.83 -11.44
N ASN A 87 4.57 -14.03 -11.82
CA ASN A 87 5.54 -14.78 -11.05
C ASN A 87 6.84 -13.94 -10.95
N PRO A 88 7.23 -13.47 -9.76
CA PRO A 88 6.58 -13.68 -8.47
C PRO A 88 5.20 -12.98 -8.35
N ARG A 89 4.37 -13.44 -7.42
CA ARG A 89 3.13 -12.75 -7.03
C ARG A 89 3.47 -11.58 -6.10
N ILE A 90 2.83 -10.43 -6.28
CA ILE A 90 3.29 -9.17 -5.66
C ILE A 90 2.17 -8.44 -4.92
N ASN A 91 2.46 -8.08 -3.67
CA ASN A 91 1.91 -6.91 -2.98
C ASN A 91 3.10 -6.02 -2.56
N GLU A 92 3.18 -4.80 -3.07
CA GLU A 92 4.31 -3.88 -2.83
C GLU A 92 3.89 -2.41 -2.72
N GLY A 93 4.85 -1.48 -2.61
CA GLY A 93 4.58 -0.05 -2.54
C GLY A 93 3.54 0.39 -1.48
N PRO A 94 3.58 -0.13 -0.23
CA PRO A 94 2.58 0.23 0.77
C PRO A 94 2.66 1.72 1.16
N GLN A 95 1.50 2.35 1.31
CA GLN A 95 1.33 3.70 1.82
C GLN A 95 0.25 3.72 2.90
N ALA A 96 0.55 4.33 4.04
CA ALA A 96 -0.36 4.44 5.16
C ALA A 96 -1.15 5.76 5.11
N ILE A 97 -2.45 5.69 5.41
CA ILE A 97 -3.34 6.85 5.49
C ILE A 97 -4.49 6.53 6.46
N VAL A 98 -5.09 7.55 7.09
CA VAL A 98 -6.21 7.37 8.02
C VAL A 98 -7.48 7.96 7.41
N ASP A 99 -8.57 7.18 7.45
CA ASP A 99 -9.87 7.60 6.92
C ASP A 99 -10.58 8.64 7.83
N PRO A 100 -11.64 9.31 7.35
CA PRO A 100 -12.39 10.28 8.16
C PRO A 100 -13.01 9.72 9.44
N ASP A 101 -13.13 8.40 9.58
CA ASP A 101 -13.64 7.71 10.77
C ASP A 101 -12.52 7.30 11.74
N GLY A 102 -11.26 7.64 11.43
CA GLY A 102 -10.08 7.36 12.24
C GLY A 102 -9.47 5.97 12.02
N GLN A 103 -9.88 5.23 11.01
CA GLN A 103 -9.37 3.88 10.73
C GLN A 103 -8.13 3.93 9.82
N LEU A 104 -7.15 3.10 10.13
CA LEU A 104 -5.91 2.98 9.34
C LEU A 104 -6.17 2.20 8.05
N HIS A 105 -5.66 2.73 6.95
CA HIS A 105 -5.56 2.05 5.66
C HIS A 105 -4.10 1.88 5.28
N ILE A 106 -3.77 0.72 4.71
CA ILE A 106 -2.55 0.49 3.94
C ILE A 106 -2.96 0.30 2.48
N VAL A 107 -2.74 1.32 1.66
CA VAL A 107 -2.94 1.23 0.21
C VAL A 107 -1.65 0.72 -0.41
N TYR A 108 -1.74 -0.23 -1.33
CA TYR A 108 -0.58 -0.92 -1.87
C TYR A 108 -0.79 -1.22 -3.36
N SER A 109 0.31 -1.56 -4.03
CA SER A 109 0.28 -2.05 -5.41
C SER A 109 0.26 -3.56 -5.48
N ALA A 110 -0.57 -4.10 -6.36
CA ALA A 110 -0.63 -5.52 -6.69
C ALA A 110 -0.16 -5.79 -8.13
N ASN A 111 0.20 -7.04 -8.41
CA ASN A 111 0.72 -7.53 -9.71
C ASN A 111 2.13 -6.98 -10.03
N GLY A 112 2.73 -7.41 -11.13
CA GLY A 112 4.10 -7.08 -11.53
C GLY A 112 4.23 -5.67 -12.11
N SER A 113 5.15 -4.87 -11.58
CA SER A 113 5.42 -3.49 -12.04
C SER A 113 6.02 -3.39 -13.46
N TRP A 114 6.22 -4.52 -14.13
CA TRP A 114 6.68 -4.65 -15.52
C TRP A 114 5.56 -4.94 -16.52
N ASP A 115 4.31 -5.01 -16.07
CA ASP A 115 3.12 -5.21 -16.92
C ASP A 115 2.01 -4.20 -16.58
N ASN A 116 1.07 -4.03 -17.50
CA ASN A 116 -0.05 -3.09 -17.35
C ASN A 116 -1.16 -3.58 -16.39
N LYS A 117 -1.01 -4.77 -15.79
CA LYS A 117 -1.90 -5.28 -14.74
C LYS A 117 -1.62 -4.69 -13.35
N TYR A 118 -0.53 -3.92 -13.22
CA TYR A 118 -0.20 -3.21 -11.99
C TYR A 118 -1.38 -2.31 -11.57
N CYS A 119 -1.79 -2.40 -10.30
CA CYS A 119 -2.96 -1.68 -9.82
C CYS A 119 -2.82 -1.35 -8.32
N LEU A 120 -3.59 -0.37 -7.84
CA LEU A 120 -3.74 -0.10 -6.41
C LEU A 120 -4.90 -0.87 -5.80
N ALA A 121 -4.72 -1.34 -4.57
CA ALA A 121 -5.74 -1.91 -3.69
C ALA A 121 -5.49 -1.45 -2.25
N ASP A 122 -6.40 -1.73 -1.33
CA ASP A 122 -6.22 -1.32 0.07
C ASP A 122 -6.54 -2.40 1.10
N LEU A 123 -5.89 -2.28 2.25
CA LEU A 123 -6.20 -2.98 3.49
C LEU A 123 -6.73 -1.96 4.50
N ARG A 124 -7.94 -2.18 5.00
CA ARG A 124 -8.56 -1.37 6.03
C ARG A 124 -8.52 -2.09 7.38
N LEU A 125 -7.85 -1.50 8.36
CA LEU A 125 -7.86 -2.01 9.73
C LEU A 125 -9.25 -1.76 10.33
N ARG A 126 -9.91 -2.80 10.84
CA ARG A 126 -11.21 -2.62 11.53
C ARG A 126 -11.07 -1.69 12.74
N ARG A 127 -12.16 -1.05 13.14
CA ARG A 127 -12.20 -0.24 14.38
C ARG A 127 -11.75 -1.08 15.57
N GLY A 128 -10.78 -0.56 16.34
CA GLY A 128 -10.15 -1.27 17.45
C GLY A 128 -9.44 -2.57 17.05
N GLY A 129 -8.97 -2.67 15.80
CA GLY A 129 -8.18 -3.79 15.30
C GLY A 129 -6.72 -3.68 15.74
N ASP A 130 -6.08 -4.83 15.90
CA ASP A 130 -4.64 -4.94 16.15
C ASP A 130 -3.88 -4.94 14.81
N PRO A 131 -3.00 -3.96 14.52
CA PRO A 131 -2.24 -3.94 13.28
C PRO A 131 -1.38 -5.19 13.04
N THR A 132 -1.05 -5.95 14.09
CA THR A 132 -0.26 -7.19 14.00
C THR A 132 -1.09 -8.44 13.69
N ASN A 133 -2.42 -8.35 13.75
CA ASN A 133 -3.32 -9.45 13.48
C ASN A 133 -3.87 -9.36 12.04
N VAL A 134 -3.44 -10.28 11.17
CA VAL A 134 -3.87 -10.31 9.76
C VAL A 134 -5.40 -10.29 9.58
N TRP A 135 -6.15 -10.93 10.49
CA TRP A 135 -7.61 -10.99 10.40
C TRP A 135 -8.34 -9.75 10.92
N ASP A 136 -7.61 -8.74 11.40
CA ASP A 136 -8.19 -7.41 11.68
C ASP A 136 -8.14 -6.49 10.45
N TRP A 137 -7.40 -6.88 9.41
CA TRP A 137 -7.34 -6.19 8.12
C TRP A 137 -8.40 -6.73 7.16
N TYR A 138 -9.09 -5.81 6.49
CA TYR A 138 -10.05 -6.10 5.42
C TYR A 138 -9.50 -5.60 4.09
N LYS A 139 -9.33 -6.50 3.12
CA LYS A 139 -8.80 -6.19 1.79
C LYS A 139 -9.92 -5.78 0.83
N SER A 140 -9.67 -4.81 -0.06
CA SER A 140 -10.62 -4.43 -1.11
C SER A 140 -11.01 -5.65 -1.98
N ASN A 141 -12.24 -5.67 -2.48
CA ASN A 141 -12.75 -6.79 -3.28
C ASN A 141 -12.29 -6.77 -4.75
N GLY A 142 -11.17 -6.09 -5.03
CA GLY A 142 -10.65 -5.81 -6.37
C GLY A 142 -9.66 -4.64 -6.36
N CYS A 143 -9.05 -4.38 -7.52
CA CYS A 143 -8.28 -3.17 -7.74
C CYS A 143 -9.18 -1.93 -7.59
N LEU A 144 -8.66 -0.88 -6.97
CA LEU A 144 -9.30 0.43 -6.83
C LEU A 144 -8.80 1.44 -7.87
N PHE A 145 -7.62 1.21 -8.44
CA PHE A 145 -7.06 2.02 -9.52
C PHE A 145 -6.19 1.13 -10.41
N GLY A 146 -6.59 0.92 -11.67
CA GLY A 146 -5.93 -0.02 -12.56
C GLY A 146 -6.52 0.01 -13.96
N SER A 147 -5.85 -0.64 -14.91
CA SER A 147 -6.14 -0.52 -16.34
C SER A 147 -7.01 -1.63 -16.92
N HIS A 148 -7.31 -2.65 -16.11
CA HIS A 148 -8.03 -3.87 -16.48
C HIS A 148 -9.34 -3.99 -15.73
N GLN A 149 -10.45 -3.76 -16.44
CA GLN A 149 -11.79 -3.68 -15.84
C GLN A 149 -12.23 -4.97 -15.14
N ASP A 150 -11.78 -6.13 -15.61
CA ASP A 150 -12.05 -7.45 -15.02
C ASP A 150 -11.36 -7.65 -13.66
N ARG A 151 -10.37 -6.82 -13.32
CA ARG A 151 -9.67 -6.82 -12.03
C ARG A 151 -10.16 -5.74 -11.08
N MET A 152 -10.94 -4.78 -11.56
CA MET A 152 -11.46 -3.68 -10.76
C MET A 152 -12.52 -4.16 -9.78
N MET A 153 -12.57 -3.53 -8.61
CA MET A 153 -13.68 -3.69 -7.68
C MET A 153 -15.00 -3.31 -8.38
N LYS A 154 -16.05 -4.11 -8.18
CA LYS A 154 -17.36 -3.82 -8.81
C LYS A 154 -17.83 -2.41 -8.47
N GLY A 155 -18.08 -1.59 -9.50
CA GLY A 155 -18.49 -0.18 -9.37
C GLY A 155 -17.34 0.83 -9.48
N TRP A 156 -16.12 0.36 -9.73
CA TRP A 156 -14.96 1.14 -10.15
C TRP A 156 -14.69 0.93 -11.63
N ASP A 157 -14.26 2.00 -12.28
CA ASP A 157 -13.92 2.01 -13.70
C ASP A 157 -12.40 1.93 -13.86
N ALA A 158 -11.95 1.17 -14.85
CA ALA A 158 -10.54 1.15 -15.23
C ALA A 158 -10.09 2.53 -15.72
N THR A 159 -8.80 2.80 -15.59
CA THR A 159 -8.18 4.01 -16.16
C THR A 159 -8.46 4.12 -17.66
N LEU A 160 -8.58 5.34 -18.15
CA LEU A 160 -8.78 5.71 -19.55
C LEU A 160 -7.48 6.10 -20.24
N PHE A 161 -6.50 6.64 -19.50
CA PHE A 161 -5.28 7.23 -20.07
C PHE A 161 -4.01 6.52 -19.64
N ILE A 162 -3.96 5.93 -18.44
CA ILE A 162 -2.75 5.33 -17.89
C ILE A 162 -2.83 3.81 -17.79
N ASP A 163 -1.82 3.12 -18.31
CA ASP A 163 -1.56 1.70 -18.08
C ASP A 163 -0.74 1.48 -16.81
N GLY A 164 -1.11 0.46 -16.03
CA GLY A 164 -0.40 -0.02 -14.84
C GLY A 164 -0.13 1.04 -13.75
N PRO A 165 -1.13 1.82 -13.29
CA PRO A 165 -0.90 2.81 -12.26
C PRO A 165 -0.54 2.15 -10.91
N GLY A 166 0.50 2.65 -10.25
CA GLY A 166 0.86 2.13 -8.93
C GLY A 166 2.02 2.84 -8.26
N HIS A 167 2.52 2.21 -7.18
CA HIS A 167 3.52 2.73 -6.25
C HIS A 167 3.33 4.22 -5.97
N HIS A 168 2.11 4.52 -5.54
CA HIS A 168 1.65 5.87 -5.27
C HIS A 168 2.24 6.43 -3.97
N THR A 169 2.00 7.72 -3.73
CA THR A 169 2.20 8.33 -2.41
C THR A 169 1.11 9.37 -2.12
N PHE A 170 0.78 9.51 -0.85
CA PHE A 170 -0.12 10.55 -0.34
C PHE A 170 0.66 11.75 0.17
N ALA A 171 0.25 12.96 -0.23
CA ALA A 171 0.80 14.19 0.33
C ALA A 171 0.12 14.47 1.69
N LEU A 172 0.74 13.99 2.77
CA LEU A 172 0.27 14.22 4.14
C LEU A 172 0.92 15.47 4.73
N VAL A 173 0.16 16.24 5.51
CA VAL A 173 0.73 17.36 6.28
C VAL A 173 1.75 16.80 7.27
N ASP A 174 2.98 17.28 7.19
CA ASP A 174 4.14 16.82 7.97
C ASP A 174 4.47 15.32 7.83
N GLY A 175 3.92 14.63 6.82
CA GLY A 175 4.07 13.17 6.68
C GLY A 175 3.27 12.36 7.71
N GLU A 176 2.35 12.99 8.44
CA GLU A 176 1.68 12.38 9.58
C GLU A 176 0.30 11.83 9.20
N VAL A 177 0.12 10.51 9.36
CA VAL A 177 -1.15 9.84 8.98
C VAL A 177 -2.34 10.32 9.81
N HIS A 178 -2.16 10.83 11.03
CA HIS A 178 -3.27 11.40 11.81
C HIS A 178 -3.74 12.76 11.28
N LYS A 179 -2.95 13.40 10.39
CA LYS A 179 -3.31 14.62 9.64
C LYS A 179 -3.74 14.28 8.21
N SER A 180 -4.21 13.06 7.98
CA SER A 180 -4.71 12.65 6.67
C SER A 180 -5.76 13.63 6.15
N PRO A 181 -5.71 13.99 4.85
CA PRO A 181 -6.64 14.94 4.27
C PRO A 181 -8.07 14.37 4.33
N GLY A 182 -8.98 15.14 4.91
CA GLY A 182 -10.40 14.80 4.99
C GLY A 182 -11.26 15.49 3.93
N GLY A 183 -12.57 15.31 4.04
CA GLY A 183 -13.57 15.97 3.20
C GLY A 183 -13.98 15.15 1.96
N SER A 184 -14.85 15.76 1.15
CA SER A 184 -15.44 15.13 -0.05
C SER A 184 -14.81 15.61 -1.37
N ASN A 185 -13.77 16.45 -1.29
CA ASN A 185 -13.11 16.99 -2.47
C ASN A 185 -12.11 15.98 -3.03
N HIS A 186 -11.77 16.17 -4.31
CA HIS A 186 -10.64 15.50 -4.93
C HIS A 186 -9.34 15.91 -4.23
N ILE A 187 -8.69 14.95 -3.57
CA ILE A 187 -7.43 15.12 -2.86
C ILE A 187 -6.29 14.69 -3.79
N PRO A 188 -5.28 15.53 -4.04
CA PRO A 188 -4.19 15.17 -4.93
C PRO A 188 -3.34 14.03 -4.37
N PHE A 189 -2.88 13.15 -5.26
CA PHE A 189 -1.89 12.12 -4.97
C PHE A 189 -0.97 11.93 -6.17
N MET A 190 0.17 11.28 -5.95
CA MET A 190 1.14 11.00 -7.02
C MET A 190 1.24 9.49 -7.22
N PHE A 191 1.44 9.06 -8.46
CA PHE A 191 1.64 7.66 -8.81
C PHE A 191 2.53 7.57 -10.06
N HIS A 192 3.01 6.38 -10.38
CA HIS A 192 3.63 6.13 -11.68
C HIS A 192 2.74 5.24 -12.54
N GLY A 193 2.97 5.27 -13.86
CA GLY A 193 2.33 4.40 -14.84
C GLY A 193 2.91 4.63 -16.23
N VAL A 194 2.25 4.12 -17.28
CA VAL A 194 2.66 4.30 -18.68
C VAL A 194 1.48 4.88 -19.46
N ASP A 195 1.70 5.87 -20.33
CA ASP A 195 0.62 6.39 -21.19
C ASP A 195 0.06 5.27 -22.10
N LYS A 196 -1.27 5.12 -22.13
CA LYS A 196 -1.94 4.15 -22.99
C LYS A 196 -1.59 4.34 -24.46
N GLY A 197 -1.32 3.23 -25.13
CA GLY A 197 -0.79 3.21 -26.50
C GLY A 197 0.73 3.17 -26.57
N THR A 198 1.43 3.33 -25.44
CA THR A 198 2.87 3.09 -25.31
C THR A 198 3.13 1.65 -24.85
N PRO A 199 4.08 0.91 -25.45
CA PRO A 199 4.46 -0.41 -24.94
C PRO A 199 4.88 -0.36 -23.47
N TYR A 200 4.28 -1.21 -22.63
CA TYR A 200 4.59 -1.21 -21.21
C TYR A 200 6.02 -1.72 -20.97
N SER A 201 6.81 -0.94 -20.23
CA SER A 201 8.14 -1.33 -19.75
C SER A 201 8.55 -0.43 -18.58
N TRP A 202 9.48 -0.89 -17.73
CA TRP A 202 9.98 -0.06 -16.64
C TRP A 202 10.56 1.29 -17.12
N GLY A 203 11.20 1.32 -18.30
CA GLY A 203 11.79 2.52 -18.88
C GLY A 203 10.79 3.53 -19.42
N ASN A 204 9.54 3.12 -19.65
CA ASN A 204 8.46 3.99 -20.11
C ASN A 204 7.58 4.51 -18.97
N ARG A 205 7.88 4.14 -17.72
CA ARG A 205 7.11 4.65 -16.58
C ARG A 205 7.41 6.13 -16.36
N ALA A 206 6.36 6.92 -16.23
CA ALA A 206 6.42 8.32 -15.86
C ALA A 206 5.67 8.58 -14.56
N TRP A 207 5.94 9.71 -13.93
CA TRP A 207 5.23 10.18 -12.74
C TRP A 207 4.02 10.99 -13.17
N TYR A 208 2.89 10.72 -12.54
CA TYR A 208 1.63 11.42 -12.76
C TYR A 208 1.09 11.95 -11.44
N THR A 209 0.27 12.98 -11.55
CA THR A 209 -0.55 13.49 -10.46
C THR A 209 -1.99 13.20 -10.80
N GLY A 210 -2.70 12.56 -9.89
CA GLY A 210 -4.14 12.35 -9.99
C GLY A 210 -4.83 12.91 -8.76
N SER A 211 -6.04 12.44 -8.53
CA SER A 211 -6.74 12.68 -7.27
C SER A 211 -7.44 11.44 -6.76
N PHE A 212 -7.78 11.44 -5.47
CA PHE A 212 -8.69 10.46 -4.89
C PHE A 212 -9.76 11.14 -4.07
N VAL A 213 -10.85 10.43 -3.82
CA VAL A 213 -11.86 10.80 -2.83
C VAL A 213 -12.08 9.65 -1.86
N TRP A 214 -12.38 9.99 -0.61
CA TRP A 214 -12.91 9.02 0.35
C TRP A 214 -14.29 8.54 -0.10
N TRP A 215 -14.41 7.26 -0.42
CA TRP A 215 -15.65 6.64 -0.87
C TRP A 215 -16.28 5.81 0.25
N GLY A 216 -17.29 6.39 0.89
CA GLY A 216 -17.99 5.77 2.02
C GLY A 216 -18.95 4.65 1.62
N LYS A 217 -19.43 3.91 2.63
CA LYS A 217 -20.35 2.76 2.48
C LYS A 217 -19.80 1.67 1.55
N THR A 218 -18.47 1.56 1.48
CA THR A 218 -17.79 0.49 0.74
C THR A 218 -17.73 -0.74 1.64
N THR A 219 -18.29 -1.85 1.16
CA THR A 219 -18.26 -3.13 1.87
C THR A 219 -17.07 -3.95 1.39
N TYR A 220 -16.18 -4.25 2.33
CA TYR A 220 -15.11 -5.23 2.20
C TYR A 220 -15.67 -6.59 2.57
N SER A 221 -15.30 -7.65 1.84
CA SER A 221 -15.79 -9.00 2.06
C SER A 221 -14.65 -10.01 2.07
N ARG A 222 -14.80 -11.06 2.88
CA ARG A 222 -13.84 -12.15 2.99
C ARG A 222 -14.56 -13.45 3.30
N ALA A 223 -13.94 -14.57 2.98
CA ALA A 223 -14.52 -15.89 3.18
C ALA A 223 -13.49 -16.83 3.81
N ASN A 224 -13.97 -17.82 4.57
CA ASN A 224 -13.15 -18.89 5.15
C ASN A 224 -12.06 -18.41 6.13
N VAL A 225 -12.33 -17.34 6.88
CA VAL A 225 -11.41 -16.75 7.86
C VAL A 225 -12.13 -16.42 9.16
N PRO A 226 -11.43 -16.29 10.30
CA PRO A 226 -12.06 -15.90 11.57
C PRO A 226 -12.67 -14.49 11.55
N GLY A 227 -13.66 -14.27 12.43
CA GLY A 227 -14.31 -12.97 12.64
C GLY A 227 -15.41 -12.65 11.62
N GLU A 228 -15.81 -11.38 11.56
CA GLU A 228 -16.87 -10.93 10.66
C GLU A 228 -16.44 -11.04 9.18
N ASN A 229 -17.29 -11.64 8.35
CA ASN A 229 -16.99 -11.83 6.92
C ASN A 229 -17.15 -10.55 6.10
N THR A 230 -17.71 -9.49 6.69
CA THR A 230 -17.87 -8.20 6.03
C THR A 230 -17.50 -7.06 6.97
N ASN A 231 -16.98 -5.98 6.40
CA ASN A 231 -16.76 -4.73 7.10
C ASN A 231 -17.11 -3.58 6.15
N THR A 232 -17.88 -2.61 6.62
CA THR A 232 -18.31 -1.47 5.79
C THR A 232 -17.77 -0.17 6.36
N GLY A 233 -17.27 0.71 5.48
CA GLY A 233 -16.75 2.02 5.86
C GLY A 233 -16.24 2.78 4.65
N TYR A 234 -15.15 3.52 4.83
CA TYR A 234 -14.47 4.22 3.74
C TYR A 234 -13.56 3.28 2.94
N SER A 235 -13.40 3.61 1.67
CA SER A 235 -12.36 3.16 0.74
C SER A 235 -12.02 4.35 -0.18
N PHE A 236 -11.43 4.09 -1.34
CA PHE A 236 -10.95 5.12 -2.25
C PHE A 236 -11.64 5.03 -3.61
N LYS A 237 -11.95 6.18 -4.21
CA LYS A 237 -12.06 6.30 -5.68
C LYS A 237 -10.91 7.14 -6.18
N PHE A 238 -10.10 6.57 -7.07
CA PHE A 238 -8.96 7.25 -7.69
C PHE A 238 -9.34 7.77 -9.08
N PHE A 239 -8.67 8.84 -9.48
CA PHE A 239 -8.83 9.54 -10.74
C PHE A 239 -7.44 9.89 -11.25
N GLU A 240 -7.15 9.51 -12.48
CA GLU A 240 -5.94 9.90 -13.22
C GLU A 240 -6.02 11.35 -13.75
#